data_AF-A0A8J7GKB7-F1
#
_entry.id   AF-A0A8J7GKB7-F1
#
_cell.length_a   1.000
_cell.length_b   1.000
_cell.length_c   1.000
_cell.angle_alpha   90.00
_cell.angle_beta   90.00
_cell.angle_gamma   90.00
#
_symmetry.space_group_name_H-M   'P 1'
#
loop_
_entity.id
_entity.type
_entity.pdbx_description
1 polymer ?
#
loop_
_entity_poly.entity_id
_entity_poly.type
_entity_poly.pdbx_seq_one_letter_code
_entity_poly.pdbx_strand_id
1 'polypeptide(L)'
;MTFTYIDYCSVEPLHGPDDAAEYFDTRSASLKPHGGAGLTIWISPNPDLDSADPQADAELRVDVDVEEGRAAVTWLPDGSHAVQLPSTGPIEVMEAEGPVVTIPADRAVVSVDAARTALIEYTTTGRKPATLTWTAAERGIH
;
A
#
# COMPACT_ATOMS: atom_id res chain seq x y z
N MET A 1 -19.47 2.69 0.62
CA MET A 1 -18.79 1.40 0.41
C MET A 1 -17.82 1.26 1.57
N THR A 2 -17.79 0.11 2.22
CA THR A 2 -16.92 -0.11 3.39
C THR A 2 -15.67 -0.82 2.91
N PHE A 3 -14.51 -0.33 3.33
CA PHE A 3 -13.22 -0.94 2.99
C PHE A 3 -12.60 -1.55 4.25
N THR A 4 -11.58 -2.38 4.06
CA THR A 4 -10.77 -2.92 5.14
C THR A 4 -9.35 -2.42 4.97
N TYR A 5 -8.79 -1.88 6.04
CA TYR A 5 -7.39 -1.58 6.17
C TYR A 5 -6.68 -2.77 6.78
N ILE A 6 -5.64 -3.26 6.11
CA ILE A 6 -4.87 -4.41 6.54
C ILE A 6 -3.41 -3.97 6.62
N ASP A 7 -2.78 -4.20 7.76
CA ASP A 7 -1.33 -4.14 7.90
C ASP A 7 -0.82 -5.34 8.69
N TYR A 8 0.47 -5.38 8.96
CA TYR A 8 1.07 -6.45 9.76
C TYR A 8 0.40 -6.68 11.13
N CYS A 9 -0.13 -5.64 11.78
CA CYS A 9 -0.61 -5.74 13.16
C CYS A 9 -2.14 -5.72 13.29
N SER A 10 -2.88 -5.43 12.23
CA SER A 10 -4.30 -5.14 12.33
C SER A 10 -5.06 -5.36 11.02
N VAL A 11 -6.33 -5.71 11.19
CA VAL A 11 -7.34 -5.77 10.14
C VAL A 11 -8.52 -4.95 10.67
N GLU A 12 -8.73 -3.77 10.09
CA GLU A 12 -9.67 -2.79 10.61
C GLU A 12 -10.68 -2.38 9.53
N PRO A 13 -11.99 -2.35 9.83
CA PRO A 13 -12.96 -1.74 8.94
C PRO A 13 -12.73 -0.22 8.86
N LEU A 14 -12.83 0.33 7.65
CA LEU A 14 -12.80 1.77 7.41
C LEU A 14 -14.24 2.29 7.30
N HIS A 15 -14.62 3.22 8.17
CA HIS A 15 -15.94 3.87 8.16
C HIS A 15 -16.00 5.11 7.27
N GLY A 16 -14.90 5.45 6.58
CA GLY A 16 -14.83 6.54 5.63
C GLY A 16 -13.40 6.89 5.22
N PRO A 17 -13.23 7.90 4.36
CA PRO A 17 -11.91 8.37 3.94
C PRO A 17 -11.09 8.97 5.09
N ASP A 18 -11.74 9.53 6.11
CA ASP A 18 -11.06 10.10 7.28
C ASP A 18 -10.36 9.00 8.10
N ASP A 19 -11.03 7.86 8.34
CA ASP A 19 -10.39 6.68 8.96
C ASP A 19 -9.19 6.23 8.15
N ALA A 20 -9.35 6.14 6.82
CA ALA A 20 -8.30 5.69 5.92
C ALA A 20 -7.04 6.57 6.02
N ALA A 21 -7.25 7.88 6.14
CA ALA A 21 -6.20 8.87 6.35
C ALA A 21 -5.54 8.73 7.73
N GLU A 22 -6.34 8.61 8.80
CA GLU A 22 -5.87 8.47 10.18
C GLU A 22 -5.04 7.20 10.38
N TYR A 23 -5.53 6.06 9.87
CA TYR A 23 -4.80 4.79 9.93
C TYR A 23 -3.48 4.88 9.15
N PHE A 24 -3.50 5.45 7.94
CA PHE A 24 -2.27 5.62 7.16
C PHE A 24 -1.24 6.49 7.89
N ASP A 25 -1.65 7.64 8.43
CA ASP A 25 -0.75 8.57 9.14
C ASP A 25 -0.17 7.91 10.40
N THR A 26 -1.01 7.23 11.18
CA THR A 26 -0.60 6.55 12.41
C THR A 26 0.38 5.41 12.12
N ARG A 27 0.11 4.62 11.07
CA ARG A 27 0.90 3.42 10.77
C ARG A 27 2.18 3.73 10.00
N SER A 28 2.14 4.68 9.06
CA SER A 28 3.34 5.10 8.31
C SER A 28 4.39 5.76 9.21
N ALA A 29 3.97 6.48 10.26
CA ALA A 29 4.88 7.07 11.25
C ALA A 29 5.45 6.06 12.27
N SER A 30 4.86 4.86 12.35
CA SER A 30 5.28 3.84 13.30
C SER A 30 6.51 3.09 12.79
N LEU A 31 7.71 3.53 13.21
CA LEU A 31 8.93 2.73 13.09
C LEU A 31 8.70 1.36 13.75
N LYS A 32 8.68 0.29 12.96
CA LYS A 32 8.51 -1.05 13.52
C LYS A 32 9.75 -1.40 14.37
N PRO A 33 9.60 -2.16 15.46
CA PRO A 33 10.65 -2.46 16.44
C PRO A 33 11.87 -3.24 15.91
N HIS A 34 11.96 -3.49 14.60
CA HIS A 34 12.97 -4.34 13.97
C HIS A 34 14.00 -3.55 13.14
N GLY A 35 14.02 -2.21 13.24
CA GLY A 35 15.17 -1.39 12.83
C GLY A 35 15.26 -1.07 11.34
N GLY A 36 14.20 -0.48 10.76
CA GLY A 36 14.28 0.19 9.45
C GLY A 36 13.43 -0.40 8.33
N ALA A 37 12.71 -1.51 8.57
CA ALA A 37 11.82 -2.07 7.55
C ALA A 37 10.56 -1.19 7.39
N GLY A 38 10.28 -0.85 6.13
CA GLY A 38 9.06 -0.22 5.70
C GLY A 38 7.80 -1.05 5.98
N LEU A 39 6.65 -0.41 5.82
CA LEU A 39 5.34 -0.99 6.13
C LEU A 39 4.59 -1.36 4.84
N THR A 40 4.03 -2.56 4.79
CA THR A 40 3.03 -2.89 3.77
C THR A 40 1.61 -2.70 4.30
N ILE A 41 0.79 -2.06 3.49
CA ILE A 41 -0.62 -1.76 3.71
C ILE A 41 -1.41 -2.34 2.55
N TRP A 42 -2.51 -3.03 2.83
CA TRP A 42 -3.47 -3.49 1.84
C TRP A 42 -4.84 -2.90 2.12
N ILE A 43 -5.54 -2.49 1.06
CA ILE A 43 -6.92 -2.02 1.14
C ILE A 43 -7.81 -2.98 0.34
N SER A 44 -8.77 -3.57 1.03
CA SER A 44 -9.77 -4.47 0.45
C SER A 44 -11.14 -3.79 0.39
N PRO A 45 -11.90 -3.93 -0.72
CA PRO A 45 -13.29 -3.50 -0.81
C PRO A 45 -14.26 -4.42 -0.06
N ASN A 46 -13.78 -5.56 0.46
CA ASN A 46 -14.60 -6.56 1.12
C ASN A 46 -14.20 -6.71 2.60
N PRO A 47 -15.09 -6.37 3.55
CA PRO A 47 -14.83 -6.44 4.98
C PRO A 47 -15.01 -7.83 5.58
N ASP A 48 -14.51 -8.87 4.93
CA ASP A 48 -14.42 -10.19 5.56
C ASP A 48 -13.30 -10.21 6.61
N LEU A 49 -13.61 -9.64 7.78
CA LEU A 49 -12.69 -9.53 8.92
C LEU A 49 -12.35 -10.89 9.54
N ASP A 50 -13.16 -11.92 9.27
CA ASP A 50 -12.96 -13.28 9.76
C ASP A 50 -12.21 -14.18 8.76
N SER A 51 -11.81 -13.63 7.60
CA SER A 51 -11.08 -14.36 6.58
C SER A 51 -9.74 -14.89 7.11
N ALA A 52 -9.42 -16.14 6.77
CA ALA A 52 -8.10 -16.71 7.01
C ALA A 52 -6.99 -16.03 6.17
N ASP A 53 -7.38 -15.36 5.09
CA ASP A 53 -6.51 -14.53 4.26
C ASP A 53 -7.24 -13.21 3.95
N PRO A 54 -7.11 -12.18 4.82
CA PRO A 54 -7.79 -10.90 4.63
C PRO A 54 -7.29 -10.14 3.39
N GLN A 55 -6.14 -10.51 2.82
CA GLN A 55 -5.52 -9.83 1.69
C GLN A 55 -6.01 -10.36 0.33
N ALA A 56 -6.68 -11.50 0.29
CA ALA A 56 -7.06 -12.18 -0.95
C ALA A 56 -7.88 -11.30 -1.91
N ASP A 57 -8.74 -10.44 -1.37
CA ASP A 57 -9.59 -9.52 -2.13
C ASP A 57 -9.01 -8.09 -2.21
N ALA A 58 -7.80 -7.85 -1.70
CA ALA A 58 -7.21 -6.52 -1.73
C ALA A 58 -7.03 -6.02 -3.18
N GLU A 59 -7.36 -4.75 -3.41
CA GLU A 59 -7.17 -4.13 -4.74
C GLU A 59 -6.05 -3.10 -4.74
N LEU A 60 -5.76 -2.47 -3.61
CA LEU A 60 -4.69 -1.49 -3.48
C LEU A 60 -3.65 -1.98 -2.47
N ARG A 61 -2.39 -1.98 -2.87
CA ARG A 61 -1.24 -2.27 -2.01
C ARG A 61 -0.33 -1.04 -1.96
N VAL A 62 0.11 -0.68 -0.76
CA VAL A 62 1.06 0.40 -0.52
C VAL A 62 2.21 -0.11 0.36
N ASP A 63 3.43 0.02 -0.14
CA ASP A 63 4.66 -0.31 0.58
C ASP A 63 5.36 1.01 0.92
N VAL A 64 5.49 1.35 2.20
CA VAL A 64 5.97 2.67 2.68
C VAL A 64 7.39 2.56 3.24
N ASP A 65 8.28 3.38 2.69
CA ASP A 65 9.59 3.69 3.26
C ASP A 65 9.53 5.05 3.96
N VAL A 66 9.34 5.02 5.27
CA VAL A 66 9.20 6.25 6.07
C VAL A 66 10.51 7.01 6.21
N GLU A 67 11.66 6.32 6.21
CA GLU A 67 12.96 6.96 6.40
C GLU A 67 13.31 7.82 5.17
N GLU A 68 12.92 7.34 4.00
CA GLU A 68 13.20 8.00 2.72
C GLU A 68 12.01 8.81 2.19
N GLY A 69 10.86 8.78 2.87
CA GLY A 69 9.65 9.49 2.46
C GLY A 69 9.07 9.00 1.13
N ARG A 70 9.31 7.74 0.79
CA ARG A 70 8.93 7.10 -0.48
C ARG A 70 7.98 5.93 -0.25
N ALA A 71 7.31 5.52 -1.31
CA ALA A 71 6.39 4.40 -1.31
C ALA A 71 6.36 3.72 -2.68
N ALA A 72 5.98 2.45 -2.70
CA ALA A 72 5.46 1.79 -3.88
C ALA A 72 3.95 1.65 -3.76
N VAL A 73 3.21 1.94 -4.83
CA VAL A 73 1.76 1.78 -4.88
C VAL A 73 1.41 0.87 -6.05
N THR A 74 0.70 -0.22 -5.76
CA THR A 74 0.32 -1.22 -6.74
C THR A 74 -1.19 -1.39 -6.78
N TRP A 75 -1.75 -1.39 -7.98
CA TRP A 75 -3.14 -1.77 -8.24
C TRP A 75 -3.18 -3.25 -8.57
N LEU A 76 -3.62 -4.05 -7.61
CA LEU A 76 -3.57 -5.52 -7.68
C LEU A 76 -4.42 -6.12 -8.81
N PRO A 77 -5.62 -5.59 -9.18
CA PRO A 77 -6.45 -6.20 -10.21
C PRO A 77 -5.79 -6.31 -11.60
N ASP A 78 -4.89 -5.38 -11.96
CA ASP A 78 -4.15 -5.42 -13.24
C ASP A 78 -2.63 -5.46 -13.07
N GLY A 79 -2.13 -5.49 -11.83
CA GLY A 79 -0.72 -5.51 -11.48
C GLY A 79 0.05 -4.23 -11.82
N SER A 80 -0.61 -3.16 -12.24
CA SER A 80 0.06 -1.90 -12.54
C SER A 80 0.59 -1.25 -11.26
N HIS A 81 1.67 -0.47 -11.42
CA HIS A 81 2.28 0.28 -10.33
C HIS A 81 2.31 1.76 -10.66
N ALA A 82 2.21 2.59 -9.63
CA ALA A 82 2.27 4.02 -9.79
C ALA A 82 3.72 4.52 -9.92
N VAL A 83 3.89 5.58 -10.71
CA VAL A 83 5.17 6.24 -10.95
C VAL A 83 5.02 7.74 -10.78
N GLN A 84 5.91 8.36 -10.01
CA GLN A 84 5.87 9.80 -9.72
C GLN A 84 7.28 10.43 -9.62
N LEU A 85 8.20 9.73 -8.97
CA LEU A 85 9.55 10.17 -8.61
C LEU A 85 10.61 9.40 -9.42
N PRO A 86 11.84 9.92 -9.54
CA PRO A 86 12.96 9.13 -10.05
C PRO A 86 13.27 7.97 -9.08
N SER A 87 13.69 6.84 -9.66
CA SER A 87 14.17 5.69 -8.89
C SER A 87 15.45 6.04 -8.13
N THR A 88 15.52 5.58 -6.88
CA THR A 88 16.53 6.02 -5.91
C THR A 88 17.17 4.82 -5.20
N GLY A 89 16.36 3.84 -4.81
CA GLY A 89 16.80 2.60 -4.18
C GLY A 89 15.60 1.71 -3.84
N PRO A 90 15.81 0.40 -3.59
CA PRO A 90 14.75 -0.52 -3.19
C PRO A 90 14.18 -0.16 -1.81
N ILE A 91 12.99 -0.67 -1.51
CA ILE A 91 12.40 -0.62 -0.16
C ILE A 91 12.46 -2.02 0.43
N GLU A 92 12.85 -2.13 1.69
CA GLU A 92 12.71 -3.37 2.45
C GLU A 92 11.45 -3.27 3.31
N VAL A 93 10.47 -4.14 3.10
CA VAL A 93 9.20 -4.16 3.86
C VAL A 93 9.00 -5.49 4.55
N MET A 94 8.25 -5.49 5.64
CA MET A 94 7.84 -6.71 6.34
C MET A 94 6.34 -6.92 6.16
N GLU A 95 5.97 -7.99 5.46
CA GLU A 95 4.55 -8.28 5.12
C GLU A 95 3.81 -9.06 6.23
N ALA A 96 4.52 -9.79 7.10
CA ALA A 96 3.98 -10.62 8.19
C ALA A 96 5.08 -10.99 9.22
N GLU A 97 4.88 -11.97 10.10
CA GLU A 97 5.96 -12.68 10.82
C GLU A 97 6.82 -13.55 9.85
N GLY A 98 7.11 -13.02 8.67
CA GLY A 98 7.82 -13.67 7.57
C GLY A 98 9.13 -12.93 7.24
N PRO A 99 9.80 -13.32 6.14
CA PRO A 99 11.02 -12.65 5.71
C PRO A 99 10.73 -11.21 5.27
N VAL A 100 11.74 -10.35 5.41
CA VAL A 100 11.76 -9.04 4.77
C VAL A 100 11.67 -9.22 3.26
N VAL A 101 10.76 -8.49 2.62
CA VAL A 101 10.53 -8.46 1.18
C VAL A 101 11.19 -7.22 0.60
N THR A 102 11.98 -7.41 -0.45
CA THR A 102 12.60 -6.29 -1.18
C THR A 102 11.69 -5.85 -2.32
N ILE A 103 11.21 -4.62 -2.25
CA ILE A 103 10.50 -3.94 -3.33
C ILE A 103 11.53 -3.28 -4.26
N PRO A 104 11.50 -3.59 -5.57
CA PRO A 104 12.41 -3.00 -6.54
C PRO A 104 12.36 -1.46 -6.58
N ALA A 105 13.53 -0.85 -6.83
CA ALA A 105 13.71 0.60 -6.79
C ALA A 105 12.86 1.36 -7.82
N ASP A 106 12.54 0.72 -8.95
CA ASP A 106 11.69 1.25 -10.02
C ASP A 106 10.21 1.31 -9.63
N ARG A 107 9.81 0.59 -8.57
CA ARG A 107 8.46 0.63 -7.99
C ARG A 107 8.35 1.58 -6.81
N ALA A 108 9.46 1.81 -6.11
CA ALA A 108 9.60 2.69 -4.95
C ALA A 108 9.68 4.19 -5.32
N VAL A 109 8.74 4.64 -6.14
CA VAL A 109 8.81 5.92 -6.87
C VAL A 109 7.57 6.79 -6.65
N VAL A 110 6.88 6.62 -5.53
CA VAL A 110 5.76 7.47 -5.11
C VAL A 110 6.14 8.17 -3.81
N SER A 111 5.76 9.43 -3.61
CA SER A 111 5.92 10.06 -2.30
C SER A 111 4.89 9.51 -1.30
N VAL A 112 5.22 9.48 -0.01
CA VAL A 112 4.27 9.06 1.04
C VAL A 112 2.96 9.87 0.99
N ASP A 113 3.05 11.18 0.73
CA ASP A 113 1.88 12.07 0.62
C ASP A 113 0.99 11.73 -0.59
N ALA A 114 1.59 11.41 -1.74
CA ALA A 114 0.83 10.98 -2.91
C ALA A 114 0.20 9.59 -2.70
N ALA A 115 0.89 8.68 -2.01
CA ALA A 115 0.34 7.38 -1.64
C ALA A 115 -0.87 7.52 -0.70
N ARG A 116 -0.77 8.41 0.30
CA ARG A 116 -1.89 8.78 1.19
C ARG A 116 -3.08 9.33 0.41
N THR A 117 -2.84 10.26 -0.51
CA THR A 117 -3.87 10.86 -1.36
C THR A 117 -4.57 9.80 -2.22
N ALA A 118 -3.80 8.88 -2.81
CA ALA A 118 -4.34 7.81 -3.63
C ALA A 118 -5.18 6.81 -2.81
N LEU A 119 -4.77 6.48 -1.59
CA LEU A 119 -5.53 5.62 -0.67
C LEU A 119 -6.88 6.27 -0.29
N ILE A 120 -6.88 7.58 0.01
CA ILE A 120 -8.10 8.34 0.30
C ILE A 120 -9.02 8.38 -0.94
N GLU A 121 -8.45 8.60 -2.13
CA GLU A 121 -9.21 8.60 -3.38
C GLU A 121 -9.86 7.22 -3.63
N TYR A 122 -9.11 6.14 -3.43
CA TYR A 122 -9.62 4.78 -3.61
C TYR A 122 -10.77 4.49 -2.62
N THR A 123 -10.58 4.76 -1.34
CA THR A 123 -11.61 4.53 -0.31
C THR A 123 -12.85 5.44 -0.49
N THR A 124 -12.70 6.56 -1.18
CA THR A 124 -13.82 7.44 -1.54
C THR A 124 -14.59 6.93 -2.77
N THR A 125 -13.88 6.46 -3.79
CA THR A 125 -14.45 6.22 -5.12
C THR A 125 -14.70 4.75 -5.44
N GLY A 126 -14.01 3.84 -4.75
CA GLY A 126 -13.91 2.42 -5.10
C GLY A 126 -13.29 2.18 -6.47
N ARG A 127 -12.45 3.10 -6.95
CA ARG A 127 -11.82 3.03 -8.27
C ARG A 127 -10.32 3.22 -8.14
N LYS A 128 -9.58 2.68 -9.10
CA LYS A 128 -8.16 2.92 -9.27
C LYS A 128 -7.86 4.43 -9.21
N PRO A 129 -6.97 4.89 -8.31
CA PRO A 129 -6.69 6.31 -8.11
C PRO A 129 -6.26 7.01 -9.39
N ALA A 130 -6.96 8.07 -9.79
CA ALA A 130 -6.65 8.86 -10.98
C ALA A 130 -5.61 9.96 -10.71
N THR A 131 -5.31 10.25 -9.43
CA THR A 131 -4.27 11.20 -9.01
C THR A 131 -2.85 10.74 -9.31
N LEU A 132 -2.64 9.44 -9.57
CA LEU A 132 -1.34 8.85 -9.89
C LEU A 132 -1.23 8.51 -11.39
N THR A 133 0.00 8.54 -11.90
CA THR A 133 0.33 7.96 -13.21
C THR A 133 0.69 6.49 -13.02
N TRP A 134 0.12 5.62 -13.85
CA TRP A 134 0.28 4.17 -13.72
C TRP A 134 1.06 3.59 -14.90
N THR A 135 2.02 2.73 -14.57
CA THR A 135 2.70 1.87 -15.53
C THR A 135 2.10 0.48 -15.46
N ALA A 136 1.76 -0.09 -16.62
CA ALA A 136 1.21 -1.45 -16.69
C ALA A 136 2.19 -2.48 -16.11
N ALA A 137 1.65 -3.58 -15.58
CA ALA A 137 2.49 -4.73 -15.22
C ALA A 137 3.33 -5.14 -16.43
N GLU A 138 4.63 -5.31 -16.24
CA GLU A 138 5.46 -5.90 -17.28
C GLU A 138 4.92 -7.30 -17.59
N ARG A 139 4.42 -7.49 -18.81
CA ARG A 139 4.05 -8.83 -19.27
C ARG A 139 5.34 -9.59 -19.46
N GLY A 140 5.71 -10.39 -18.45
CA GLY A 140 6.72 -11.42 -18.61
C GLY A 140 6.34 -12.28 -19.81
N ILE A 141 7.15 -12.19 -20.87
CA ILE A 141 7.08 -13.13 -21.99
C ILE A 141 7.62 -14.44 -21.42
N HIS A 142 6.72 -15.33 -21.03
CA HIS A 142 7.04 -16.72 -20.71
C HIS A 142 7.18 -17.55 -21.99
#